data_AF-A0AAV1VS17-F1
#
_entry.id   AF-A0AAV1VS17-F1
#
_cell.length_a   1.000
_cell.length_b   1.000
_cell.length_c   1.000
_cell.angle_alpha   90.00
_cell.angle_beta   90.00
_cell.angle_gamma   90.00
#
_symmetry.space_group_name_H-M   'P 1'
#
loop_
_entity.id
_entity.type
_entity.pdbx_description
1 polymer ?
#
loop_
_entity_poly.entity_id
_entity_poly.type
_entity_poly.pdbx_seq_one_letter_code
_entity_poly.pdbx_strand_id
1 'polypeptide(L)' 'MHSRTKHIDIRHHFLRDHVQKKDVWVEFVDTHNQLADIFTKPLAKEPFYKIRLELGILDEAYLS' A
#
# COMPACT_ATOMS: atom_id res chain seq x y z
N MET A 1 7.81 -26.53 -0.50
CA MET A 1 6.54 -26.13 -1.12
C MET A 1 5.40 -25.81 -0.13
N HIS A 2 5.44 -26.26 1.13
CA HIS A 2 4.33 -26.04 2.08
C HIS A 2 4.29 -24.66 2.76
N SER A 3 5.42 -23.99 2.96
CA SER A 3 5.45 -22.75 3.75
C SER A 3 4.72 -21.58 3.09
N ARG A 4 4.95 -21.36 1.78
CA ARG A 4 4.34 -20.23 1.04
C ARG A 4 2.82 -20.33 0.99
N THR A 5 2.28 -21.52 0.70
CA THR A 5 0.83 -21.76 0.69
C THR A 5 0.24 -21.51 2.08
N LYS A 6 0.87 -22.07 3.13
CA LYS A 6 0.46 -21.81 4.52
C LYS A 6 0.47 -20.32 4.88
N HIS A 7 1.48 -19.56 4.45
CA HIS A 7 1.54 -18.12 4.69
C HIS A 7 0.41 -17.35 3.99
N ILE A 8 0.03 -17.76 2.77
CA ILE A 8 -1.10 -17.17 2.04
C ILE A 8 -2.41 -17.47 2.77
N ASP A 9 -2.62 -18.74 3.15
CA ASP A 9 -3.84 -19.18 3.82
C ASP A 9 -4.08 -18.43 5.14
N ILE A 10 -3.03 -18.31 5.96
CA ILE A 10 -3.09 -17.59 7.25
C ILE A 10 -3.46 -16.11 7.04
N ARG A 11 -2.81 -15.42 6.10
CA ARG A 11 -3.07 -14.01 5.83
C ARG A 11 -4.48 -13.79 5.28
N HIS A 12 -4.92 -14.69 4.40
CA HIS A 12 -6.24 -14.62 3.81
C HIS A 12 -7.35 -14.83 4.86
N HIS A 13 -7.21 -15.81 5.76
CA HIS A 13 -8.16 -16.00 6.86
C HIS A 13 -8.19 -14.78 7.79
N PHE A 14 -7.03 -14.29 8.19
CA PHE A 14 -6.92 -13.11 9.06
C PHE A 14 -7.65 -11.89 8.46
N LEU A 15 -7.40 -11.58 7.18
CA LEU A 15 -8.04 -10.44 6.52
C LEU A 15 -9.56 -10.64 6.38
N ARG A 16 -9.99 -11.85 5.98
CA ARG A 16 -11.41 -12.18 5.82
C ARG A 16 -12.18 -12.02 7.13
N ASP A 17 -11.63 -12.46 8.25
CA ASP A 17 -12.26 -12.36 9.56
C ASP A 17 -12.49 -10.89 9.96
N HIS A 18 -11.50 -10.01 9.74
CA HIS A 18 -11.61 -8.59 10.06
C HIS A 18 -12.57 -7.85 9.12
N VAL A 19 -12.63 -8.23 7.85
CA VAL A 19 -13.63 -7.70 6.91
C VAL A 19 -15.05 -8.10 7.35
N GLN A 20 -15.25 -9.36 7.75
CA GLN A 20 -16.56 -9.83 8.23
C GLN A 20 -17.00 -9.14 9.53
N LYS A 21 -16.05 -8.87 10.43
CA LYS A 21 -16.28 -8.08 11.65
C LYS A 21 -16.46 -6.59 11.40
N LYS A 22 -16.20 -6.12 10.17
CA LYS A 22 -16.19 -4.72 9.76
C LYS A 22 -15.11 -3.87 10.45
N ASP A 23 -14.07 -4.52 10.95
CA ASP A 23 -12.88 -3.86 11.52
C ASP A 23 -12.08 -3.14 10.42
N VAL A 24 -12.11 -3.69 9.19
CA VAL A 24 -11.41 -3.15 8.02
C VAL A 24 -12.25 -3.30 6.74
N TRP A 25 -11.94 -2.45 5.77
CA TRP A 25 -12.59 -2.37 4.46
C TRP A 25 -11.49 -2.56 3.42
N VAL A 26 -11.75 -3.37 2.39
CA VAL A 26 -10.75 -3.67 1.36
C VAL A 26 -11.23 -3.06 0.05
N GLU A 27 -10.39 -2.18 -0.51
CA GLU A 27 -10.64 -1.53 -1.78
C GLU A 27 -9.44 -1.73 -2.70
N PHE A 28 -9.72 -1.81 -4.00
CA PHE A 28 -8.66 -1.84 -5.00
C PHE A 28 -8.08 -0.44 -5.17
N VAL A 29 -6.75 -0.34 -5.12
CA VAL A 29 -6.01 0.88 -5.42
C VAL A 29 -5.11 0.58 -6.62
N ASP A 30 -5.13 1.47 -7.62
CA ASP A 30 -4.22 1.36 -8.76
C ASP A 30 -2.77 1.39 -8.30
N THR A 31 -1.91 0.60 -8.95
CA THR A 31 -0.49 0.48 -8.56
C THR A 31 0.23 1.83 -8.55
N HIS A 32 -0.13 2.76 -9.44
CA HIS A 32 0.49 4.09 -9.51
C HIS A 32 -0.01 5.06 -8.44
N ASN A 33 -1.05 4.68 -7.69
CA ASN A 33 -1.67 5.49 -6.64
C ASN A 33 -1.53 4.83 -5.25
N GLN A 34 -0.73 3.77 -5.14
CA GLN A 34 -0.51 3.07 -3.88
C GLN A 34 0.50 3.82 -3.00
N LEU A 35 0.03 4.80 -2.22
CA LEU A 35 0.85 5.62 -1.32
C LEU A 35 1.76 4.81 -0.38
N ALA A 36 1.29 3.63 0.06
CA ALA A 36 2.03 2.75 0.97
C ALA A 36 3.34 2.18 0.37
N ASP A 37 3.52 2.26 -0.95
CA ASP A 37 4.72 1.76 -1.61
C ASP A 37 5.99 2.47 -1.14
N ILE A 38 5.90 3.74 -0.73
CA ILE A 38 7.03 4.49 -0.17
C ILE A 38 7.64 3.84 1.08
N PHE A 39 6.85 3.08 1.84
CA PHE A 39 7.29 2.43 3.08
C PHE A 39 7.74 0.99 2.88
N THR A 40 7.47 0.39 1.72
CA THR A 40 7.65 -1.05 1.50
C THR A 40 8.59 -1.37 0.34
N LYS A 41 8.87 -0.40 -0.54
CA LYS A 41 9.66 -0.59 -1.75
C LYS A 41 10.69 0.53 -1.93
N PRO A 42 11.86 0.25 -2.52
CA PRO A 42 12.69 1.29 -3.10
C PRO A 42 11.99 1.81 -4.37
N LEU A 43 11.54 3.06 -4.35
CA LEU A 43 10.85 3.69 -5.48
C LEU A 43 11.83 4.43 -6.38
N ALA A 44 11.53 4.42 -7.68
CA ALA A 44 12.18 5.32 -8.63
C ALA A 44 11.82 6.78 -8.30
N LYS A 45 12.59 7.72 -8.86
CA LYS A 45 12.45 9.15 -8.58
C LYS A 45 11.01 9.63 -8.75
N GLU A 46 10.41 9.43 -9.92
CA GLU A 46 9.07 9.98 -10.22
C GLU A 46 7.97 9.49 -9.25
N PRO A 47 7.78 8.17 -9.01
CA PRO A 47 6.83 7.70 -8.00
C PRO A 47 7.12 8.22 -6.59
N PHE A 48 8.40 8.32 -6.21
CA PHE A 48 8.79 8.83 -4.89
C PHE A 48 8.39 10.29 -4.70
N TYR A 49 8.62 11.15 -5.70
CA TYR A 49 8.20 12.56 -5.66
C TYR A 49 6.68 12.69 -5.65
N LYS A 50 5.98 11.97 -6.54
CA LYS A 50 4.51 11.98 -6.60
C LYS A 50 3.89 11.62 -5.25
N ILE A 51 4.30 10.51 -4.64
CA ILE A 51 3.75 10.07 -3.35
C ILE A 51 4.06 11.10 -2.24
N ARG A 52 5.23 11.75 -2.25
CA ARG A 52 5.55 12.80 -1.26
C ARG A 52 4.71 14.06 -1.42
N LEU A 53 4.33 14.42 -2.65
CA LEU A 53 3.36 15.49 -2.90
C LEU A 53 1.98 15.10 -2.38
N GLU A 54 1.49 13.89 -2.70
CA GLU A 54 0.18 13.40 -2.26
C GLU A 54 0.08 13.24 -0.73
N LEU A 55 1.20 12.94 -0.05
CA LEU A 55 1.28 12.90 1.42
C LEU A 55 1.45 14.28 2.06
N GLY A 56 1.55 15.37 1.29
CA GLY A 56 1.77 16.73 1.79
C GLY A 56 3.16 16.95 2.40
N ILE A 57 4.14 16.11 2.06
CA ILE A 57 5.53 16.24 2.51
C ILE A 57 6.28 17.27 1.66
N LEU A 58 5.91 17.38 0.39
CA LEU A 58 6.42 18.40 -0.53
C LEU A 58 5.28 19.35 -0.89
N ASP A 59 5.60 20.63 -0.99
CA ASP A 59 4.68 21.66 -1.49
C ASP A 59 4.90 21.85 -3.00
N GLU A 60 3.84 22.18 -3.75
CA GLU A 60 3.93 22.48 -5.19
C GLU A 60 4.88 23.65 -5.46
N ALA A 61 5.07 24.52 -4.47
CA ALA A 61 6.03 25.62 -4.49
C ALA A 61 7.50 25.19 -4.64
N TYR A 62 7.84 23.92 -4.42
CA TYR A 62 9.20 23.39 -4.64
C TYR A 62 9.42 22.79 -6.02
N LEU A 63 8.40 22.82 -6.89
CA LEU A 63 8.49 22.40 -8.29
C LEU A 63 8.75 23.57 -9.25
N SER A 64 8.89 24.80 -8.73
CA SER A 64 9.28 26.00 -9.49
C SER A 64 10.80 26.10 -9.68
#